data_AF-A0A553ZSF6-F1
#
_entry.id   AF-A0A553ZSF6-F1
#
_cell.length_a   1.000
_cell.length_b   1.000
_cell.length_c   1.000
_cell.angle_alpha   90.00
_cell.angle_beta   90.00
_cell.angle_gamma   90.00
#
_symmetry.space_group_name_H-M   'P 1'
#
loop_
_entity.id
_entity.type
_entity.pdbx_description
1 polymer ?
#
loop_
_entity_poly.entity_id
_entity_poly.type
_entity_poly.pdbx_seq_one_letter_code
_entity_poly.pdbx_strand_id
1 'polypeptide(L)' 'LKNAGCLPPELEQRREAIQLLDILKGIRHDDPQYQEVSRRLSLLELKLRQAGLSTDFLRGDYADKLLDKINDN' A
#
# COMPACT_ATOMS: atom_id res chain seq x y z
N LEU A 1 -21.25 19.69 -6.40
CA LEU A 1 -20.04 20.19 -5.71
C LEU A 1 -18.89 20.25 -6.70
N LYS A 2 -18.24 21.41 -6.80
CA LYS A 2 -17.01 21.66 -7.54
C LYS A 2 -15.87 20.90 -6.86
N ASN A 3 -15.25 19.92 -7.50
CA ASN A 3 -13.90 19.46 -7.15
C ASN A 3 -13.18 18.97 -8.42
N ALA A 4 -13.09 19.84 -9.42
CA ALA A 4 -12.03 19.77 -10.41
C ALA A 4 -10.91 20.67 -9.87
N GLY A 5 -9.79 20.10 -9.41
CA GLY A 5 -8.69 20.92 -8.91
C GLY A 5 -7.49 20.21 -8.30
N CYS A 6 -7.61 18.97 -7.81
CA CYS A 6 -6.43 18.19 -7.48
C CYS A 6 -6.28 17.09 -8.52
N LEU A 7 -5.07 16.90 -9.05
CA LEU A 7 -4.64 15.58 -9.50
C LEU A 7 -5.16 14.58 -8.47
N PRO A 8 -5.91 13.53 -8.88
CA PRO A 8 -6.62 12.70 -7.93
C PRO A 8 -5.55 12.13 -6.99
N PRO A 9 -5.55 12.48 -5.68
CA PRO A 9 -4.48 12.10 -4.74
C PRO A 9 -4.28 10.58 -4.72
N GLU A 10 -5.33 9.89 -5.10
CA GLU A 10 -5.50 8.51 -5.49
C GLU A 10 -4.43 7.98 -6.48
N LEU A 11 -4.06 8.74 -7.52
CA LEU A 11 -3.00 8.39 -8.47
C LEU A 11 -1.61 8.53 -7.85
N GLU A 12 -1.37 9.55 -7.03
CA GLU A 12 -0.13 9.70 -6.28
C GLU A 12 0.03 8.59 -5.25
N GLN A 13 -1.02 8.31 -4.48
CA GLN A 13 -1.10 7.20 -3.55
C GLN A 13 -0.84 5.86 -4.26
N ARG A 14 -1.39 5.67 -5.46
CA ARG A 14 -1.11 4.46 -6.26
C ARG A 14 0.36 4.36 -6.67
N ARG A 15 0.96 5.46 -7.13
CA ARG A 15 2.39 5.50 -7.49
C ARG A 15 3.29 5.22 -6.28
N GLU A 16 2.99 5.85 -5.15
CA GLU A 16 3.69 5.65 -3.89
C GLU A 16 3.59 4.19 -3.42
N ALA A 17 2.40 3.60 -3.49
CA ALA A 17 2.19 2.18 -3.17
C ALA A 17 3.01 1.25 -4.09
N ILE A 18 3.07 1.53 -5.39
CA ILE A 18 3.91 0.75 -6.33
C ILE A 18 5.39 0.89 -5.98
N GLN A 19 5.85 2.09 -5.66
CA GLN A 19 7.24 2.35 -5.33
C GLN A 19 7.67 1.65 -4.03
N LEU A 20 6.83 1.68 -3.01
CA LEU A 20 7.06 0.95 -1.76
C LEU A 20 7.01 -0.58 -1.97
N LEU A 21 6.16 -1.08 -2.88
CA LEU A 21 6.13 -2.49 -3.26
C LEU A 21 7.43 -2.91 -3.97
N ASP A 22 7.95 -2.07 -4.85
CA ASP A 22 9.23 -2.32 -5.53
C ASP A 22 10.41 -2.35 -4.54
N ILE A 23 10.43 -1.40 -3.60
CA ILE A 23 11.39 -1.38 -2.49
C ILE A 23 11.27 -2.68 -1.67
N LEU A 24 10.05 -3.11 -1.32
CA LEU A 24 9.79 -4.36 -0.61
C LEU A 24 10.32 -5.60 -1.35
N LYS A 25 10.25 -5.60 -2.69
CA LYS A 25 10.80 -6.69 -3.52
C LYS A 25 12.32 -6.70 -3.54
N GLY A 26 12.96 -5.53 -3.37
CA GLY A 26 14.42 -5.38 -3.33
C GLY A 26 15.05 -5.62 -1.95
N ILE A 27 14.30 -5.46 -0.87
CA ILE A 27 14.80 -5.65 0.50
C ILE A 27 14.48 -7.04 1.06
N ARG A 28 15.39 -7.56 1.88
CA ARG A 28 15.21 -8.86 2.52
C ARG A 28 14.11 -8.81 3.57
N HIS A 29 13.37 -9.91 3.71
CA HIS A 29 12.30 -10.05 4.70
C HIS A 29 12.78 -9.93 6.15
N ASP A 30 14.05 -10.24 6.41
CA ASP A 30 14.68 -10.14 7.72
C ASP A 30 15.11 -8.69 8.05
N ASP A 31 15.04 -7.80 7.08
CA ASP A 31 15.48 -6.42 7.24
C ASP A 31 14.41 -5.61 8.01
N PRO A 32 14.79 -4.82 9.03
CA PRO A 32 13.85 -3.96 9.74
C PRO A 32 13.15 -2.96 8.81
N GLN A 33 13.78 -2.58 7.68
CA GLN A 33 13.12 -1.74 6.67
C GLN A 33 11.91 -2.43 6.04
N TYR A 34 11.92 -3.77 5.89
CA TYR A 34 10.79 -4.50 5.32
C TYR A 34 9.53 -4.32 6.17
N GLN A 35 9.66 -4.42 7.49
CA GLN A 35 8.57 -4.20 8.45
C GLN A 35 8.00 -2.78 8.35
N GLU A 36 8.87 -1.78 8.22
CA GLU A 36 8.48 -0.37 8.12
C GLU A 36 7.76 -0.06 6.81
N VAL A 37 8.32 -0.50 5.67
CA VAL A 37 7.75 -0.29 4.34
C VAL A 37 6.42 -1.03 4.21
N SER A 38 6.32 -2.26 4.72
CA SER A 38 5.07 -3.03 4.79
C SER A 38 3.98 -2.27 5.56
N ARG A 39 4.31 -1.68 6.72
CA ARG A 39 3.35 -0.91 7.53
C ARG A 39 2.88 0.36 6.83
N ARG A 40 3.78 1.07 6.14
CA ARG A 40 3.43 2.23 5.29
C ARG A 40 2.50 1.81 4.15
N LEU A 41 2.78 0.68 3.50
CA LEU A 41 1.95 0.12 2.44
C LEU A 41 0.51 -0.15 2.92
N SER A 42 0.36 -0.74 4.12
CA SER A 42 -0.96 -1.03 4.73
C SER A 42 -1.79 0.23 4.95
N LEU A 43 -1.16 1.31 5.41
CA LEU A 43 -1.86 2.58 5.61
C LEU A 43 -2.31 3.19 4.27
N LEU A 44 -1.47 3.09 3.24
CA LEU A 44 -1.81 3.51 1.88
C LEU A 44 -2.95 2.68 1.31
N GLU A 45 -2.92 1.36 1.48
CA GLU A 45 -4.00 0.47 1.05
C GLU A 45 -5.32 0.85 1.72
N LEU A 46 -5.31 1.08 3.03
CA LEU A 46 -6.51 1.47 3.78
C LEU A 46 -7.06 2.82 3.30
N LYS A 47 -6.20 3.78 2.96
CA LYS A 47 -6.60 5.08 2.39
C LYS A 47 -7.21 4.91 1.00
N LEU A 48 -6.58 4.10 0.14
CA LEU A 48 -7.07 3.79 -1.20
C LEU A 48 -8.44 3.11 -1.12
N ARG A 49 -8.61 2.15 -0.21
CA ARG A 49 -9.88 1.46 0.02
C ARG A 49 -10.97 2.39 0.54
N GLN A 50 -10.64 3.31 1.46
CA GLN A 50 -11.58 4.35 1.92
C GLN A 50 -11.96 5.34 0.82
N ALA A 51 -11.07 5.61 -0.13
CA ALA A 51 -11.35 6.40 -1.32
C ALA A 51 -12.18 5.66 -2.38
N GLY A 52 -12.47 4.36 -2.18
CA GLY A 52 -13.23 3.54 -3.13
C GLY A 52 -12.39 2.99 -4.28
N LEU A 53 -11.06 3.00 -4.17
CA LEU A 53 -10.14 2.52 -5.20
C LEU A 53 -9.80 1.04 -5.02
N SER A 54 -9.54 0.38 -6.14
CA SER A 54 -9.07 -1.00 -6.16
C SER A 54 -7.58 -1.07 -5.84
N THR A 55 -7.23 -1.80 -4.78
CA THR A 55 -5.85 -2.09 -4.36
C THR A 55 -5.36 -3.47 -4.83
N ASP A 56 -6.03 -4.03 -5.83
CA ASP A 56 -5.75 -5.39 -6.34
C ASP A 56 -4.30 -5.56 -6.83
N PHE A 57 -3.67 -4.48 -7.29
CA PHE A 57 -2.25 -4.46 -7.66
C PHE A 57 -1.29 -4.72 -6.48
N LEU A 58 -1.74 -4.55 -5.24
CA LEU A 58 -1.01 -4.90 -4.02
C LEU A 58 -1.23 -6.37 -3.63
N ARG A 59 -2.23 -7.07 -4.18
CA ARG A 59 -2.61 -8.41 -3.70
C ARG A 59 -1.69 -9.56 -4.10
N GLY A 60 -0.67 -9.35 -4.94
CA GLY A 60 0.26 -10.42 -5.33
C GLY A 60 1.19 -10.83 -4.18
N ASP A 61 2.38 -10.21 -4.12
CA ASP A 61 3.39 -10.49 -3.10
C ASP A 61 3.03 -9.99 -1.70
N TYR A 62 2.09 -9.05 -1.59
CA TYR A 62 1.76 -8.40 -0.32
C TYR A 62 0.49 -8.94 0.35
N ALA A 63 -0.50 -9.49 -0.38
CA ALA A 63 -1.71 -10.04 0.25
C ALA A 63 -1.40 -11.18 1.23
N ASP A 64 -0.40 -12.00 0.90
CA ASP A 64 0.01 -13.14 1.72
C ASP A 64 0.45 -12.69 3.13
N LYS A 65 1.09 -11.52 3.23
CA LYS A 65 1.54 -10.90 4.49
C LYS A 65 0.47 -10.03 5.16
N LEU A 66 -0.44 -9.44 4.39
CA LEU A 66 -1.54 -8.63 4.94
C LEU A 66 -2.48 -9.50 5.78
N LEU A 67 -2.75 -10.73 5.34
CA LEU A 67 -3.57 -11.71 6.06
C LEU A 67 -2.98 -12.07 7.43
N ASP A 68 -1.66 -12.05 7.59
CA ASP A 68 -0.97 -12.34 8.84
C ASP A 68 -1.09 -11.17 9.83
N LYS A 69 -0.87 -9.92 9.38
CA LYS A 69 -0.93 -8.73 10.25
C LYS A 69 -2.33 -8.25 10.63
N ILE A 70 -3.36 -8.55 9.83
CA ILE A 70 -4.75 -8.16 10.15
C ILE A 70 -5.40 -9.15 11.14
N ASN A 71 -4.89 -10.39 11.22
CA ASN A 71 -5.42 -11.40 12.14
C ASN A 71 -4.76 -11.41 13.53
N ASP A 72 -3.67 -10.66 13.74
CA ASP A 72 -3.11 -10.45 15.07
C ASP A 72 -3.91 -9.32 15.77
N ASN A 73 -5.02 -9.70 16.40
CA ASN A 73 -5.85 -8.86 17.27
C ASN A 73 -5.83 -9.37 18.71
#